data_AF-A0A4S5BTB3-F1
#
_entry.id   AF-A0A4S5BTB3-F1
#
_cell.length_a   1.000
_cell.length_b   1.000
_cell.length_c   1.000
_cell.angle_alpha   90.00
_cell.angle_beta   90.00
_cell.angle_gamma   90.00
#
_symmetry.space_group_name_H-M   'P 1'
#
loop_
_entity.id
_entity.type
_entity.pdbx_description
1 polymer ?
#
loop_
_entity_poly.entity_id
_entity_poly.type
_entity_poly.pdbx_seq_one_letter_code
_entity_poly.pdbx_strand_id
1 'polypeptide(L)'
;MLRLRYLATLGLLGLLAWFQWQIWTGHGSYPTVELMREEIVKQKSSNQLMRQDNERLANDIADLRDGREKMEEIARQELGMIKPNEVFVQYTKP
;
A
#
# COMPACT_ATOMS: atom_id res chain seq x y z
N MET A 1 -56.22 33.73 14.54
CA MET A 1 -55.41 32.63 15.12
C MET A 1 -55.06 31.53 14.12
N LEU A 2 -56.00 31.01 13.31
CA LEU A 2 -55.69 29.94 12.33
C LEU A 2 -54.62 30.33 11.29
N ARG A 3 -54.68 31.53 10.71
CA ARG A 3 -53.69 32.00 9.70
C ARG A 3 -52.25 32.02 10.22
N LEU A 4 -52.05 32.36 11.50
CA LEU A 4 -50.72 32.40 12.12
C LEU A 4 -50.17 30.98 12.36
N ARG A 5 -51.04 30.00 12.67
CA ARG A 5 -50.67 28.58 12.81
C ARG A 5 -50.23 27.96 11.49
N TYR A 6 -50.85 28.32 10.37
CA TYR A 6 -50.47 27.84 9.03
C TYR A 6 -49.11 28.39 8.58
N LEU A 7 -48.81 29.65 8.88
CA LEU A 7 -47.51 30.23 8.57
C LEU A 7 -46.38 29.56 9.37
N ALA A 8 -46.61 29.29 10.66
CA ALA A 8 -45.64 28.58 11.49
C ALA A 8 -45.37 27.14 11.01
N THR A 9 -46.42 26.42 10.59
CA THR A 9 -46.29 25.04 10.07
C THR A 9 -45.60 25.00 8.71
N LEU A 10 -45.86 25.95 7.81
CA LEU A 10 -45.11 26.08 6.55
C LEU A 10 -43.63 26.39 6.79
N GLY A 11 -43.32 27.27 7.75
CA GLY A 11 -41.94 27.57 8.13
C GLY A 11 -41.20 26.33 8.63
N LEU A 12 -41.82 25.54 9.51
CA LEU A 12 -41.26 24.28 10.00
C LEU A 12 -41.04 23.26 8.87
N LEU A 13 -42.01 23.13 7.95
CA LEU A 13 -41.87 22.23 6.79
C LEU A 13 -40.73 22.64 5.86
N GLY A 14 -40.56 23.94 5.62
CA GLY A 14 -39.44 24.46 4.83
C GLY A 14 -38.09 24.18 5.48
N LEU A 15 -37.98 24.40 6.79
CA LEU A 15 -36.76 24.14 7.55
C LEU A 15 -36.44 22.63 7.60
N LEU A 16 -37.47 21.79 7.75
CA LEU A 16 -37.33 20.34 7.66
C LEU A 16 -36.84 19.92 6.27
N ALA A 17 -37.44 20.44 5.20
CA ALA A 17 -37.04 20.12 3.82
C ALA A 17 -35.59 20.55 3.54
N TRP A 18 -35.17 21.72 4.02
CA TRP A 18 -33.79 22.19 3.93
C TRP A 18 -32.82 21.24 4.62
N PHE A 19 -33.15 20.81 5.84
CA PHE A 19 -32.32 19.88 6.59
C PHE A 19 -32.23 18.50 5.93
N GLN A 20 -33.35 18.00 5.40
CA GLN A 20 -33.39 16.74 4.64
C GLN A 20 -32.56 16.83 3.36
N TRP A 21 -32.64 17.96 2.63
CA TRP A 21 -31.80 18.22 1.47
C TRP A 21 -30.32 18.19 1.87
N GLN A 22 -29.94 18.92 2.92
CA GLN A 22 -28.55 18.99 3.39
C GLN A 22 -27.98 17.60 3.71
N ILE A 23 -28.77 16.72 4.34
CA ILE A 23 -28.37 15.34 4.65
C ILE A 23 -28.16 14.52 3.37
N TRP A 24 -29.02 14.66 2.37
CA TRP A 24 -28.89 13.93 1.10
C TRP A 24 -27.74 14.44 0.22
N THR A 25 -27.35 15.71 0.37
CA THR A 25 -26.24 16.32 -0.38
C THR A 25 -24.90 16.39 0.38
N GLY A 26 -24.88 16.13 1.68
CA GLY A 26 -23.68 16.30 2.51
C GLY A 26 -22.80 15.06 2.52
N HIS A 27 -21.53 15.19 2.10
CA HIS A 27 -20.31 14.37 2.32
C HIS A 27 -20.37 12.81 2.31
N GLY A 28 -21.55 12.21 2.14
CA GLY A 28 -21.82 10.78 2.08
C GLY A 28 -22.97 10.45 1.12
N SER A 29 -23.25 11.35 0.17
CA SER A 29 -24.20 11.10 -0.90
C SER A 29 -23.70 9.92 -1.75
N TYR A 30 -24.60 9.01 -2.10
CA TYR A 30 -24.39 7.80 -2.91
C TYR A 30 -23.44 7.94 -4.13
N PRO A 31 -23.35 9.09 -4.83
CA PRO A 31 -22.44 9.25 -5.97
C PRO A 31 -20.94 9.26 -5.59
N THR A 32 -20.58 9.64 -4.36
CA THR A 32 -19.17 9.79 -3.96
C THR A 32 -18.52 8.43 -3.68
N VAL A 33 -19.30 7.44 -3.25
CA VAL A 33 -18.80 6.10 -2.94
C VAL A 33 -18.37 5.36 -4.20
N GLU A 34 -19.04 5.58 -5.33
CA GLU A 34 -18.71 4.88 -6.58
C GLU A 34 -17.39 5.37 -7.19
N LEU A 35 -17.16 6.69 -7.17
CA LEU A 35 -15.91 7.29 -7.63
C LEU A 35 -14.74 6.93 -6.70
N MET A 36 -14.94 6.98 -5.39
CA MET A 36 -13.90 6.56 -4.43
C MET A 36 -13.61 5.05 -4.52
N ARG A 37 -14.62 4.22 -4.84
CA ARG A 37 -14.43 2.78 -5.05
C ARG A 37 -13.61 2.50 -6.30
N GLU A 38 -13.84 3.21 -7.40
CA GLU A 38 -13.05 3.03 -8.63
C GLU A 38 -11.58 3.41 -8.42
N GLU A 39 -11.33 4.49 -7.68
CA GLU A 39 -9.96 4.94 -7.36
C GLU A 39 -9.23 3.96 -6.42
N ILE A 40 -9.93 3.40 -5.43
CA ILE A 40 -9.39 2.33 -4.57
C ILE A 40 -9.04 1.08 -5.40
N VAL A 41 -9.89 0.70 -6.36
CA VAL A 41 -9.64 -0.47 -7.22
C VAL A 41 -8.41 -0.25 -8.11
N LYS A 42 -8.28 0.92 -8.75
CA LYS A 42 -7.10 1.27 -9.55
C LYS A 42 -5.82 1.32 -8.70
N GLN A 43 -5.89 1.89 -7.51
CA GLN A 43 -4.73 1.95 -6.62
C GLN A 43 -4.33 0.56 -6.11
N LYS A 44 -5.30 -0.32 -5.88
CA LYS A 44 -5.04 -1.70 -5.43
C LYS A 44 -4.42 -2.55 -6.54
N SER A 45 -4.88 -2.42 -7.78
CA SER A 45 -4.28 -3.15 -8.91
C SER A 45 -2.85 -2.69 -9.20
N SER A 46 -2.59 -1.38 -9.17
CA SER A 46 -1.24 -0.82 -9.31
C SER A 46 -0.29 -1.31 -8.21
N ASN A 47 -0.74 -1.30 -6.95
CA ASN A 47 0.04 -1.84 -5.84
C ASN A 47 0.32 -3.35 -5.97
N GLN A 48 -0.61 -4.13 -6.51
CA GLN A 48 -0.39 -5.57 -6.73
C GLN A 48 0.71 -5.82 -7.76
N LEU A 49 0.74 -5.06 -8.86
CA LEU A 49 1.80 -5.15 -9.86
C LEU A 49 3.16 -4.77 -9.26
N MET A 50 3.23 -3.64 -8.56
CA MET A 50 4.47 -3.20 -7.88
C MET A 50 4.98 -4.23 -6.86
N ARG A 51 4.07 -4.91 -6.15
CA ARG A 51 4.44 -5.98 -5.21
C ARG A 51 5.05 -7.19 -5.93
N GLN A 52 4.46 -7.62 -7.05
CA GLN A 52 4.99 -8.74 -7.83
C GLN A 52 6.40 -8.44 -8.38
N ASP A 53 6.61 -7.22 -8.89
CA ASP A 53 7.92 -6.81 -9.39
C ASP A 53 8.97 -6.74 -8.25
N ASN A 54 8.58 -6.21 -7.09
CA ASN A 54 9.45 -6.20 -5.92
C ASN A 54 9.82 -7.61 -5.45
N GLU A 55 8.87 -8.55 -5.43
CA GLU A 55 9.13 -9.94 -5.07
C GLU A 55 10.10 -10.59 -6.07
N ARG A 56 9.92 -10.33 -7.37
CA ARG A 56 10.84 -10.81 -8.41
C ARG A 56 12.25 -10.24 -8.23
N LEU A 57 12.38 -8.93 -8.05
CA LEU A 57 13.67 -8.29 -7.84
C LEU A 57 14.36 -8.76 -6.55
N ALA A 58 13.60 -9.01 -5.49
CA ALA A 58 14.13 -9.55 -4.25
C ALA A 58 14.72 -10.96 -4.45
N ASN A 59 14.04 -11.81 -5.23
CA ASN A 59 14.55 -13.13 -5.59
C ASN A 59 15.80 -13.02 -6.46
N ASP A 60 15.81 -12.15 -7.47
CA ASP A 60 16.99 -11.93 -8.32
C ASP A 60 18.19 -11.47 -7.47
N ILE A 61 17.98 -10.58 -6.50
CA ILE A 61 19.03 -10.16 -5.56
C ILE A 61 19.51 -11.32 -4.69
N ALA A 62 18.59 -12.17 -4.22
CA ALA A 62 18.93 -13.34 -3.41
C ALA A 62 19.78 -14.33 -4.20
N ASP A 63 19.39 -14.66 -5.44
CA ASP A 63 20.14 -15.54 -6.34
C ASP A 63 21.54 -14.98 -6.66
N LEU A 64 21.64 -13.68 -6.92
CA LEU A 64 22.92 -13.00 -7.16
C LEU A 64 23.81 -12.96 -5.91
N ARG A 65 23.25 -12.95 -4.71
CA ARG A 65 24.03 -13.08 -3.46
C ARG A 65 24.51 -14.51 -3.28
N ASP A 66 23.61 -15.47 -3.40
CA ASP A 66 23.91 -16.89 -3.19
C ASP A 66 24.96 -17.39 -4.21
N GLY A 67 24.84 -16.97 -5.48
CA GLY A 67 25.85 -17.24 -6.50
C GLY A 67 27.21 -16.59 -6.23
N ARG A 68 27.24 -15.37 -5.67
CA ARG A 68 28.49 -14.69 -5.30
C ARG A 68 29.16 -15.33 -4.09
N GLU A 69 28.38 -15.71 -3.08
CA GLU A 69 28.87 -16.38 -1.88
C GLU A 69 29.48 -17.75 -2.25
N LYS A 70 28.81 -18.52 -3.12
CA LYS A 70 29.35 -19.78 -3.69
C LYS A 70 30.66 -19.59 -4.45
N MET A 71 30.74 -18.56 -5.31
CA MET A 71 31.97 -18.27 -6.06
C MET A 71 33.11 -17.82 -5.14
N GLU A 72 32.81 -17.05 -4.09
CA GLU A 72 33.80 -16.64 -3.10
C GLU A 72 34.32 -17.83 -2.28
N GLU A 73 33.45 -18.79 -1.96
CA GLU A 73 33.84 -20.04 -1.29
C GLU A 73 34.80 -20.88 -2.15
N ILE A 74 34.49 -21.05 -3.45
CA ILE A 74 35.38 -21.74 -4.40
C ILE A 74 36.72 -21.00 -4.54
N ALA A 75 36.70 -19.67 -4.68
CA ALA A 75 37.92 -18.88 -4.81
C ALA A 75 38.83 -18.98 -3.56
N ARG A 76 38.23 -19.07 -2.37
CA ARG A 76 38.97 -19.29 -1.10
C ARG A 76 39.47 -20.72 -0.96
N GLN A 77 38.65 -21.72 -1.29
CA GLN A 77 38.97 -23.13 -1.08
C GLN A 77 39.93 -23.70 -2.14
N GLU A 78 39.72 -23.37 -3.42
CA GLU A 78 40.50 -23.95 -4.52
C GLU A 78 41.68 -23.07 -4.93
N LEU A 79 41.51 -21.75 -4.95
CA LEU A 79 42.54 -20.82 -5.44
C LEU A 79 43.33 -20.15 -4.31
N GLY A 80 42.94 -20.34 -3.05
CA GLY A 80 43.56 -19.69 -1.90
C GLY A 80 43.48 -18.15 -1.94
N MET A 81 42.54 -17.60 -2.73
CA MET A 81 42.40 -16.16 -2.90
C MET A 81 41.77 -15.54 -1.64
N ILE A 82 42.44 -14.52 -1.10
CA ILE A 82 41.99 -13.74 0.05
C ILE A 82 41.86 -12.26 -0.32
N LYS A 83 40.89 -11.56 0.26
CA LYS A 83 40.73 -10.12 0.02
C LYS A 83 41.91 -9.34 0.63
N PRO A 84 42.27 -8.17 0.07
CA PRO A 84 43.28 -7.29 0.70
C PRO A 84 42.86 -6.96 2.14
N ASN A 85 43.76 -7.15 3.11
CA ASN A 85 43.55 -6.98 4.56
C ASN A 85 42.69 -8.08 5.25
N GLU A 86 42.58 -9.28 4.70
CA GLU A 86 41.93 -10.43 5.38
C GLU A 86 42.97 -11.48 5.83
N VAL A 87 42.79 -12.06 7.02
CA VAL A 87 43.61 -13.19 7.54
C VAL A 87 42.74 -14.44 7.57
N PHE A 88 43.06 -15.42 6.72
CA PHE A 88 42.33 -16.69 6.63
C PHE A 88 42.91 -17.73 7.60
N VAL A 89 42.10 -18.21 8.56
CA VAL A 89 42.52 -19.18 9.59
C VAL A 89 41.76 -20.49 9.42
N GLN A 90 42.44 -21.58 9.06
CA GLN A 90 41.86 -22.93 9.05
C GLN A 90 42.15 -23.62 10.39
N TYR A 91 41.09 -23.93 11.15
CA TYR A 91 41.19 -24.74 12.37
C TYR A 91 40.93 -26.22 12.05
N THR A 92 41.98 -27.04 12.11
CA THR A 92 41.83 -28.50 12.24
C THR A 92 41.82 -28.84 13.73
N LYS A 93 40.75 -29.48 14.22
CA LYS A 93 40.75 -30.09 15.56
C LYS A 93 41.67 -31.32 15.51
N PRO A 94 42.54 -31.53 16.52
CA PRO A 94 43.39 -32.70 16.60
C PRO A 94 42.59 -34.00 16.74
#